data_AF-A0AAW9S392-F1
#
_entry.id   AF-A0AAW9S392-F1
#
_cell.length_a   1.000
_cell.length_b   1.000
_cell.length_c   1.000
_cell.angle_alpha   90.00
_cell.angle_beta   90.00
_cell.angle_gamma   90.00
#
_symmetry.space_group_name_H-M   'P 1'
#
loop_
_entity.id
_entity.type
_entity.pdbx_description
1 polymer ?
#
loop_
_entity_poly.entity_id
_entity_poly.type
_entity_poly.pdbx_seq_one_letter_code
_entity_poly.pdbx_strand_id
1 'polypeptide(L)'
;MDCLKPERGYLRGKAHGINWQKSDAIKRASKPPYRPQGKWRNKKDLEYAGKQAATLSPEDGFKDFPINPDHKSIVYYKDGSESIPDMIRVRNNGNGTFHGFPIDSKTAEPIRNKE
;
A
#
# COMPACT_ATOMS: atom_id res chain seq x y z
N MET A 1 -6.18 14.50 15.88
CA MET A 1 -5.21 13.60 15.21
C MET A 1 -5.28 13.90 13.72
N ASP A 2 -4.22 14.44 13.16
CA ASP A 2 -4.18 14.86 11.76
C ASP A 2 -3.91 13.65 10.85
N CYS A 3 -4.82 13.38 9.92
CA CYS A 3 -4.67 12.33 8.92
C CYS A 3 -3.66 12.76 7.84
N LEU A 4 -2.64 11.94 7.58
CA LEU A 4 -1.73 12.21 6.46
C LEU A 4 -2.44 12.04 5.12
N LYS A 5 -2.10 12.88 4.14
CA LYS A 5 -2.65 12.78 2.79
C LYS A 5 -1.96 11.65 2.03
N PRO A 6 -2.67 10.88 1.18
CA PRO A 6 -2.01 9.94 0.29
C PRO A 6 -1.13 10.70 -0.70
N GLU A 7 -0.05 10.06 -1.18
CA GLU A 7 0.73 10.58 -2.30
C GLU A 7 -0.18 10.94 -3.49
N ARG A 8 0.07 12.09 -4.12
CA ARG A 8 -0.77 12.63 -5.21
C ARG A 8 -1.05 11.62 -6.33
N GLY A 9 -0.13 10.69 -6.55
CA GLY A 9 -0.25 9.65 -7.57
C GLY A 9 -1.39 8.65 -7.32
N TYR A 10 -1.81 8.46 -6.06
CA TYR A 10 -2.80 7.43 -5.71
C TYR A 10 -4.18 7.71 -6.28
N LEU A 11 -4.51 8.98 -6.54
CA LEU A 11 -5.76 9.39 -7.18
C LEU A 11 -5.65 9.48 -8.72
N ARG A 12 -4.45 9.38 -9.29
CA ARG A 12 -4.14 9.68 -10.70
C ARG A 12 -3.63 8.48 -11.50
N GLY A 13 -3.82 7.26 -10.97
CA GLY A 13 -3.46 6.01 -11.66
C GLY A 13 -1.98 5.64 -11.58
N LYS A 14 -1.20 6.30 -10.70
CA LYS A 14 0.15 5.81 -10.36
C LYS A 14 0.04 4.57 -9.48
N ALA A 15 1.16 3.88 -9.34
CA ALA A 15 1.25 2.63 -8.60
C ALA A 15 0.59 2.68 -7.23
N HIS A 16 0.01 1.55 -6.85
CA HIS A 16 -0.85 1.35 -5.67
C HIS A 16 -2.16 2.15 -5.68
N GLY A 17 -2.32 3.16 -6.55
CA GLY A 17 -3.47 4.05 -6.57
C GLY A 17 -4.80 3.41 -6.97
N ILE A 18 -5.89 4.11 -6.63
CA ILE A 18 -7.28 3.72 -6.92
C ILE A 18 -7.49 3.44 -8.42
N ASN A 19 -6.94 4.32 -9.25
CA ASN A 19 -7.06 4.25 -10.71
C ASN A 19 -5.92 3.47 -11.38
N TRP A 20 -5.05 2.80 -10.60
CA TRP A 20 -3.96 1.99 -11.16
C TRP A 20 -4.53 0.78 -11.88
N GLN A 21 -4.12 0.50 -13.11
CA GLN A 21 -4.71 -0.59 -13.89
C GLN A 21 -4.24 -1.95 -13.37
N LYS A 22 -5.13 -2.96 -13.42
CA LYS A 22 -4.80 -4.35 -13.06
C LYS A 22 -3.61 -4.86 -13.88
N SER A 23 -3.61 -4.61 -15.19
CA SER A 23 -2.53 -4.99 -16.09
C SER A 23 -1.18 -4.39 -15.68
N ASP A 24 -1.16 -3.12 -15.26
CA ASP A 24 0.05 -2.46 -14.78
C ASP A 24 0.53 -3.03 -13.43
N ALA A 25 -0.40 -3.40 -12.54
CA ALA A 25 -0.09 -4.04 -11.27
C ALA A 25 0.54 -5.42 -11.47
N ILE A 26 -0.04 -6.25 -12.33
CA ILE A 26 0.51 -7.56 -12.70
C ILE A 26 1.87 -7.38 -13.37
N LYS A 27 1.98 -6.49 -14.37
CA LYS A 27 3.25 -6.21 -15.05
C LYS A 27 4.36 -5.80 -14.09
N ARG A 28 4.02 -5.05 -13.03
CA ARG A 28 4.98 -4.69 -11.98
C ARG A 28 5.30 -5.88 -11.07
N ALA A 29 4.31 -6.70 -10.71
CA ALA A 29 4.51 -7.93 -9.94
C ALA A 29 5.37 -8.97 -10.67
N SER A 30 5.35 -8.98 -12.00
CA SER A 30 6.16 -9.89 -12.83
C SER A 30 7.61 -9.43 -13.02
N LYS A 31 8.03 -8.28 -12.47
CA LYS A 31 9.43 -7.84 -12.51
C LYS A 31 10.19 -8.38 -11.30
N PRO A 32 11.44 -8.89 -11.47
CA PRO A 32 12.30 -9.23 -10.34
C PRO A 32 12.36 -8.07 -9.33
N PRO A 33 12.25 -8.35 -8.01
CA PRO A 33 12.28 -9.68 -7.38
C PRO A 33 10.92 -10.39 -7.26
N TYR A 34 9.94 -10.05 -8.09
CA TYR A 34 8.61 -10.68 -8.20
C TYR A 34 7.67 -10.42 -7.02
N ARG A 35 7.59 -9.16 -6.59
CA ARG A 35 6.81 -8.74 -5.42
C ARG A 35 5.33 -8.59 -5.74
N PRO A 36 4.42 -9.19 -4.94
CA PRO A 36 3.00 -8.88 -5.01
C PRO A 36 2.75 -7.37 -4.94
N GLN A 37 1.75 -6.90 -5.67
CA GLN A 37 1.45 -5.48 -5.79
C GLN A 37 0.06 -5.16 -5.24
N GLY A 38 0.02 -4.52 -4.07
CA GLY A 38 -1.20 -4.00 -3.49
C GLY A 38 -1.75 -2.82 -4.28
N LYS A 39 -3.07 -2.79 -4.45
CA LYS A 39 -3.82 -1.69 -5.08
C LYS A 39 -4.94 -1.24 -4.13
N TRP A 40 -4.90 0.03 -3.76
CA TRP A 40 -6.01 0.72 -3.12
C TRP A 40 -7.21 0.76 -4.06
N ARG A 41 -8.45 0.61 -3.57
CA ARG A 41 -9.65 0.69 -4.43
C ARG A 41 -10.64 1.79 -4.08
N ASN A 42 -10.50 2.44 -2.94
CA ASN A 42 -11.38 3.53 -2.56
C ASN A 42 -10.64 4.56 -1.68
N LYS A 43 -11.29 5.71 -1.43
CA LYS A 43 -10.72 6.78 -0.60
C LYS A 43 -10.74 6.46 0.91
N LYS A 44 -11.66 5.59 1.37
CA LYS A 44 -11.76 5.21 2.79
C LYS A 44 -10.54 4.39 3.24
N ASP A 45 -10.08 3.47 2.41
CA ASP A 45 -8.87 2.68 2.63
C ASP A 45 -7.64 3.60 2.72
N LEU A 46 -7.57 4.63 1.84
CA LEU A 46 -6.53 5.65 1.89
C LEU A 46 -6.59 6.53 3.14
N GLU A 47 -7.79 6.92 3.57
CA GLU A 47 -7.97 7.71 4.80
C GLU A 47 -7.56 6.89 6.04
N TYR A 48 -7.94 5.61 6.10
CA TYR A 48 -7.51 4.71 7.15
C TYR A 48 -5.98 4.55 7.18
N ALA A 49 -5.37 4.30 6.01
CA ALA A 49 -3.91 4.22 5.89
C ALA A 49 -3.22 5.52 6.30
N GLY A 50 -3.79 6.67 5.96
CA GLY A 50 -3.29 7.98 6.38
C GLY A 50 -3.35 8.21 7.89
N LYS A 51 -4.38 7.67 8.56
CA LYS A 51 -4.48 7.68 10.04
C LYS A 51 -3.42 6.80 10.68
N GLN A 52 -3.19 5.59 10.15
CA GLN A 52 -2.12 4.71 10.66
C GLN A 52 -0.73 5.32 10.42
N ALA A 53 -0.49 5.88 9.23
CA ALA A 53 0.79 6.52 8.94
C ALA A 53 1.04 7.77 9.80
N ALA A 54 -0.01 8.47 10.23
CA ALA A 54 0.11 9.62 11.12
C ALA A 54 0.59 9.26 12.55
N THR A 55 0.52 7.98 12.94
CA THR A 55 1.07 7.52 14.22
C THR A 55 2.56 7.26 14.16
N LEU A 56 3.18 7.37 12.98
CA LEU A 56 4.60 7.13 12.75
C LEU A 56 5.36 8.45 12.63
N SER A 57 6.57 8.48 13.15
CA SER A 57 7.58 9.45 12.75
C SER A 57 8.12 9.11 11.34
N PRO A 58 8.72 10.07 10.63
CA PRO A 58 9.39 9.79 9.36
C PRO A 58 10.56 8.79 9.48
N GLU A 59 11.17 8.69 10.66
CA GLU A 59 12.32 7.82 10.95
C GLU A 59 11.92 6.35 11.15
N ASP A 60 10.67 6.07 11.52
CA ASP A 60 10.16 4.71 11.73
C ASP A 60 10.18 3.83 10.48
N GLY A 61 10.26 4.44 9.29
CA GLY A 61 10.20 3.73 8.02
C GLY A 61 8.85 3.07 7.79
N PHE A 62 8.85 1.93 7.08
CA PHE A 62 7.63 1.16 6.84
C PHE A 62 7.23 0.37 8.09
N LYS A 63 5.93 0.36 8.38
CA LYS A 63 5.30 -0.50 9.38
C LYS A 63 4.03 -1.12 8.80
N ASP A 64 3.71 -2.31 9.31
CA ASP A 64 2.52 -3.04 8.93
C ASP A 64 1.42 -2.85 9.99
N PHE A 65 0.20 -2.61 9.54
CA PHE A 65 -0.99 -2.49 10.38
C PHE A 65 -2.12 -3.34 9.82
N PRO A 66 -3.05 -3.84 10.64
CA PRO A 66 -4.28 -4.46 10.14
C PRO A 66 -5.00 -3.52 9.17
N ILE A 67 -5.45 -4.04 8.03
CA ILE A 67 -6.28 -3.28 7.10
C ILE A 67 -7.68 -3.03 7.71
N ASN A 68 -8.36 -1.97 7.28
CA ASN A 68 -9.74 -1.73 7.71
C ASN A 68 -10.66 -2.90 7.27
N PRO A 69 -11.51 -3.46 8.15
CA PRO A 69 -12.32 -4.65 7.83
C PRO A 69 -13.19 -4.52 6.56
N ASP A 70 -13.69 -3.32 6.28
CA ASP A 70 -14.56 -3.05 5.12
C ASP A 70 -13.80 -2.65 3.84
N HIS A 71 -12.49 -2.90 3.77
CA HIS A 71 -11.68 -2.50 2.64
C HIS A 71 -12.17 -3.08 1.31
N LYS A 72 -11.78 -2.41 0.21
CA LYS A 72 -12.01 -2.92 -1.15
C LYS A 72 -10.69 -3.19 -1.90
N SER A 73 -9.59 -2.91 -1.23
CA SER A 73 -8.22 -3.10 -1.72
C SER A 73 -7.92 -4.55 -2.09
N ILE A 74 -6.95 -4.74 -3.00
CA ILE A 74 -6.61 -6.04 -3.56
C ILE A 74 -5.11 -6.16 -3.80
N VAL A 75 -4.56 -7.38 -3.77
CA VAL A 75 -3.15 -7.66 -4.09
C VAL A 75 -3.08 -8.49 -5.37
N TYR A 76 -2.19 -8.11 -6.29
CA TYR A 76 -1.96 -8.82 -7.55
C TYR A 76 -0.61 -9.54 -7.54
N TYR A 77 -0.60 -10.76 -8.07
CA TYR A 77 0.59 -11.60 -8.20
C TYR A 77 1.11 -11.67 -9.63
N LYS A 78 2.33 -12.20 -9.80
CA LYS A 78 3.02 -12.28 -11.10
C LYS A 78 2.32 -13.17 -12.13
N ASP A 79 1.55 -14.15 -11.67
CA ASP A 79 0.76 -15.08 -12.47
C ASP A 79 -0.64 -14.54 -12.79
N GLY A 80 -0.95 -13.32 -12.34
CA GLY A 80 -2.24 -12.67 -12.54
C GLY A 80 -3.31 -13.05 -11.50
N SER A 81 -2.99 -13.95 -10.56
CA SER A 81 -3.87 -14.24 -9.43
C SER A 81 -4.00 -13.03 -8.50
N GLU A 82 -5.02 -13.07 -7.65
CA GLU A 82 -5.39 -12.00 -6.73
C GLU A 82 -5.59 -12.56 -5.32
N SER A 83 -5.30 -11.76 -4.30
CA SER A 83 -5.70 -12.05 -2.92
C SER A 83 -6.33 -10.84 -2.24
N ILE A 84 -7.08 -11.14 -1.18
CA ILE A 84 -7.66 -10.14 -0.28
C ILE A 84 -6.57 -9.80 0.76
N PRO A 85 -6.07 -8.56 0.80
CA PRO A 85 -5.08 -8.16 1.79
C PRO A 85 -5.68 -8.20 3.20
N ASP A 86 -4.86 -8.58 4.19
CA ASP A 86 -5.19 -8.55 5.61
C ASP A 86 -4.46 -7.41 6.36
N MET A 87 -3.43 -6.85 5.73
CA MET A 87 -2.61 -5.79 6.30
C MET A 87 -2.38 -4.65 5.30
N ILE A 88 -1.95 -3.50 5.83
CA ILE A 88 -1.42 -2.37 5.06
C ILE A 88 0.00 -2.12 5.51
N ARG A 89 0.89 -1.85 4.56
CA ARG A 89 2.26 -1.40 4.81
C ARG A 89 2.35 0.08 4.52
N VAL A 90 2.61 0.91 5.53
CA VAL A 90 2.63 2.36 5.40
C VAL A 90 3.86 2.99 6.06
N ARG A 91 4.23 4.18 5.61
CA ARG A 91 5.25 5.04 6.24
C ARG A 91 4.84 6.50 6.17
N ASN A 92 5.28 7.28 7.15
CA ASN A 92 5.19 8.74 7.10
C ASN A 92 6.31 9.30 6.20
N ASN A 93 5.99 10.17 5.24
CA ASN A 93 7.00 10.80 4.37
C ASN A 93 7.66 12.05 4.99
N GLY A 94 7.15 12.56 6.12
CA GLY A 94 7.65 13.77 6.78
C GLY A 94 7.24 15.10 6.14
N ASN A 95 6.41 15.06 5.10
CA ASN A 95 5.96 16.23 4.33
C ASN A 95 4.42 16.39 4.33
N GLY A 96 3.74 15.82 5.33
CA GLY A 96 2.28 15.80 5.42
C GLY A 96 1.61 14.77 4.50
N THR A 97 2.39 13.87 3.89
CA THR A 97 1.89 12.73 3.11
C THR A 97 2.37 11.38 3.63
N PHE A 98 1.73 10.30 3.19
CA PHE A 98 2.19 8.94 3.43
C PHE A 98 2.44 8.20 2.12
N HIS A 99 3.36 7.24 2.18
CA HIS A 99 3.47 6.18 1.18
C HIS A 99 3.01 4.86 1.80
N GLY A 100 2.35 4.02 1.01
CA GLY A 100 1.95 2.70 1.48
C GLY A 100 1.03 1.95 0.54
N PHE A 101 0.85 0.67 0.81
CA PHE A 101 0.09 -0.24 -0.04
C PHE A 101 -0.53 -1.38 0.78
N PRO A 102 -1.67 -1.94 0.33
CA PRO A 102 -2.20 -3.18 0.90
C PRO A 102 -1.23 -4.34 0.69
N ILE A 103 -1.16 -5.26 1.65
CA ILE A 103 -0.35 -6.47 1.55
C ILE A 103 -1.15 -7.67 2.04
N ASP A 104 -0.80 -8.83 1.52
CA ASP A 104 -1.16 -10.13 2.09
C ASP A 104 0.03 -10.59 2.93
N SER A 105 -0.15 -10.62 4.25
CA SER A 105 0.90 -10.90 5.23
C SER A 105 1.59 -12.26 5.02
N LYS A 106 0.93 -13.22 4.37
CA LYS A 106 1.48 -14.55 4.09
C LYS A 106 2.47 -14.54 2.92
N THR A 107 2.38 -13.54 2.05
CA THR A 107 3.14 -13.48 0.79
C THR A 107 3.98 -12.22 0.65
N ALA A 108 3.77 -11.23 1.51
CA ALA A 108 4.54 -10.00 1.53
C ALA A 108 6.00 -10.28 1.90
N GLU A 109 6.94 -9.68 1.17
CA GLU A 109 8.33 -9.68 1.60
C GLU A 109 8.49 -8.98 2.96
N PRO A 110 9.49 -9.35 3.77
CA PRO A 110 9.78 -8.63 5.01
C PRO A 110 10.11 -7.15 4.72
N ILE A 111 9.83 -6.29 5.69
CA ILE A 111 10.33 -4.92 5.65
C ILE A 111 11.85 -4.98 5.72
N ARG A 112 12.52 -4.53 4.66
CA ARG A 112 13.96 -4.34 4.68
C ARG A 112 14.21 -2.94 5.23
N ASN A 113 14.76 -2.87 6.44
CA ASN A 113 15.33 -1.63 6.92
C ASN A 113 16.49 -1.27 5.99
N LYS A 114 16.65 0.02 5.69
CA LYS A 114 17.92 0.47 5.09
C LYS A 114 18.99 0.23 6.14
N GLU A 115 19.92 -0.68 5.84
CA GLU A 115 21.21 -0.75 6.52
C GLU A 115 21.97 0.57 6.35
#